data_AF-A0A835SHV7-F1
#
_entry.id   AF-A0A835SHV7-F1
#
_cell.length_a   1.000
_cell.length_b   1.000
_cell.length_c   1.000
_cell.angle_alpha   90.00
_cell.angle_beta   90.00
_cell.angle_gamma   90.00
#
_symmetry.space_group_name_H-M   'P 1'
#
loop_
_entity.id
_entity.type
_entity.pdbx_description
1 polymer ?
#
loop_
_entity_poly.entity_id
_entity_poly.type
_entity_poly.pdbx_seq_one_letter_code
_entity_poly.pdbx_strand_id
1 'polypeptide(L)'
;MFENRVFAHMALREPKYQQALAAGAEPCRTAADVVRMLASMSFAEEEGDEDSAAVHLTSTNLLIRAAWHDAVTAKGLTPEEYDALCAFRAGAGRSPHPPCPPAEALRLLATSPGLPQEYTPFKQPLMKLLRLLTGA
;
A
#
# COMPACT_ATOMS: atom_id res chain seq x y z
N MET A 1 6.56 10.20 -2.04
CA MET A 1 5.46 9.43 -1.41
C MET A 1 6.02 8.12 -0.86
N PHE A 2 5.38 7.52 0.16
CA PHE A 2 5.83 6.26 0.78
C PHE A 2 5.86 5.12 -0.24
N GLU A 3 4.83 4.99 -1.07
CA GLU A 3 4.67 3.97 -2.11
C GLU A 3 5.80 4.04 -3.15
N ASN A 4 6.32 5.23 -3.46
CA ASN A 4 7.49 5.35 -4.35
C ASN A 4 8.76 4.79 -3.69
N ARG A 5 8.91 4.93 -2.36
CA ARG A 5 10.04 4.34 -1.61
C ARG A 5 9.91 2.83 -1.53
N VAL A 6 8.69 2.31 -1.34
CA VAL A 6 8.38 0.86 -1.39
C VAL A 6 8.69 0.31 -2.76
N PHE A 7 8.15 0.93 -3.83
CA PHE A 7 8.38 0.51 -5.21
C PHE A 7 9.87 0.46 -5.56
N ALA A 8 10.63 1.51 -5.23
CA ALA A 8 12.07 1.53 -5.48
C ALA A 8 12.80 0.40 -4.73
N HIS A 9 12.36 0.06 -3.51
CA HIS A 9 12.92 -1.08 -2.78
C HIS A 9 12.56 -2.41 -3.43
N MET A 10 11.27 -2.62 -3.74
CA MET A 10 10.77 -3.80 -4.44
C MET A 10 11.54 -4.06 -5.73
N ALA A 11 11.61 -3.04 -6.59
CA ALA A 11 12.24 -3.14 -7.90
C ALA A 11 13.75 -3.46 -7.84
N LEU A 12 14.45 -2.96 -6.81
CA LEU A 12 15.91 -3.06 -6.71
C LEU A 12 16.41 -4.18 -5.79
N ARG A 13 15.60 -4.62 -4.82
CA ARG A 13 16.07 -5.45 -3.70
C ARG A 13 15.28 -6.74 -3.51
N GLU A 14 14.02 -6.82 -3.94
CA GLU A 14 13.19 -7.98 -3.63
C GLU A 14 13.40 -9.13 -4.61
N PRO A 15 13.88 -10.31 -4.16
CA PRO A 15 14.12 -11.46 -5.04
C PRO A 15 12.85 -11.97 -5.73
N LYS A 16 11.70 -11.90 -5.03
CA LYS A 16 10.40 -12.35 -5.57
C LYS A 16 9.98 -11.52 -6.79
N TYR A 17 10.30 -10.23 -6.81
CA TYR A 17 10.04 -9.39 -7.98
C TYR A 17 10.88 -9.82 -9.18
N GLN A 18 12.17 -10.10 -8.97
CA GLN A 18 13.05 -10.60 -10.03
C GLN A 18 12.61 -11.98 -10.54
N GLN A 19 12.13 -12.86 -9.64
CA GLN A 19 11.56 -14.15 -10.02
C GLN A 19 10.31 -14.00 -10.88
N ALA A 20 9.41 -13.06 -10.55
CA ALA A 20 8.23 -12.78 -11.36
C ALA A 20 8.63 -12.32 -12.78
N LEU A 21 9.59 -11.39 -12.90
CA LEU A 21 10.09 -10.91 -14.18
C LEU A 21 10.73 -12.03 -15.01
N ALA A 22 11.54 -12.88 -14.38
CA ALA A 22 12.15 -14.05 -15.04
C ALA A 22 11.12 -15.08 -15.52
N ALA A 23 9.97 -15.16 -14.84
CA ALA A 23 8.84 -15.99 -15.23
C ALA A 23 7.91 -15.33 -16.28
N GLY A 24 8.28 -14.16 -16.81
CA GLY A 24 7.55 -13.48 -17.89
C GLY A 24 6.50 -12.48 -17.42
N ALA A 25 6.51 -12.05 -16.15
CA ALA A 25 5.64 -10.97 -15.68
C ALA A 25 5.93 -9.66 -16.42
N GLU A 26 4.88 -8.88 -16.70
CA GLU A 26 5.07 -7.52 -17.22
C GLU A 26 5.66 -6.63 -16.12
N PRO A 27 6.76 -5.90 -16.39
CA PRO A 27 7.38 -5.04 -15.38
C PRO A 27 6.48 -3.85 -15.05
N CYS A 28 6.16 -3.71 -13.75
CA CYS A 28 5.54 -2.49 -13.24
C CYS A 28 6.52 -1.32 -13.38
N ARG A 29 6.08 -0.22 -14.01
CA ARG A 29 6.94 0.95 -14.27
C ARG A 29 6.90 1.94 -13.11
N THR A 30 5.82 1.94 -12.34
CA THR A 30 5.59 2.88 -11.25
C THR A 30 4.94 2.19 -10.04
N ALA A 31 5.01 2.85 -8.89
CA ALA A 31 4.25 2.44 -7.71
C ALA A 31 2.74 2.39 -7.98
N ALA A 32 2.23 3.30 -8.82
CA ALA A 32 0.82 3.34 -9.20
C ALA A 32 0.40 2.09 -10.00
N ASP A 33 1.29 1.54 -10.83
CA ASP A 33 1.02 0.30 -11.57
C ASP A 33 0.86 -0.87 -10.62
N VAL A 34 1.75 -0.99 -9.63
CA VAL A 34 1.66 -2.07 -8.62
C VAL A 34 0.37 -1.94 -7.83
N VAL A 35 0.06 -0.74 -7.31
CA VAL A 35 -1.16 -0.52 -6.51
C VAL A 35 -2.41 -0.81 -7.32
N ARG A 36 -2.45 -0.42 -8.60
CA ARG A 36 -3.57 -0.73 -9.49
C ARG A 36 -3.70 -2.24 -9.74
N MET A 37 -2.59 -2.93 -9.99
CA MET A 37 -2.57 -4.38 -10.16
C MET A 37 -3.10 -5.09 -8.91
N LEU A 38 -2.63 -4.68 -7.71
CA LEU A 38 -3.10 -5.25 -6.44
C LEU A 38 -4.58 -5.01 -6.22
N ALA A 39 -5.09 -3.82 -6.53
CA ALA A 39 -6.52 -3.54 -6.46
C ALA A 39 -7.34 -4.46 -7.38
N SER A 40 -6.87 -4.72 -8.60
CA SER A 40 -7.52 -5.67 -9.52
C SER A 40 -7.47 -7.11 -9.00
N MET A 41 -6.37 -7.52 -8.35
CA MET A 41 -6.29 -8.84 -7.70
C MET A 41 -7.29 -8.97 -6.57
N SER A 42 -7.38 -7.98 -5.68
CA SER A 42 -8.34 -8.00 -4.57
C SER A 42 -9.78 -8.03 -5.07
N PHE A 43 -10.10 -7.25 -6.11
CA PHE A 43 -11.42 -7.29 -6.74
C PHE A 43 -11.74 -8.68 -7.33
N ALA A 44 -10.77 -9.31 -8.00
CA ALA A 44 -10.93 -10.67 -8.52
C ALA A 44 -11.10 -11.73 -7.41
N GLU A 45 -10.49 -11.54 -6.24
CA GLU A 45 -10.68 -12.39 -5.07
C GLU A 45 -12.07 -12.21 -4.44
N GLU A 46 -12.65 -11.00 -4.49
CA GLU A 46 -13.95 -10.68 -3.89
C GLU A 46 -15.15 -11.07 -4.76
N GLU A 47 -15.10 -10.86 -6.07
CA GLU A 47 -16.22 -11.13 -6.97
C GLU A 47 -16.48 -12.64 -7.18
N GLY A 48 -15.48 -13.50 -6.94
CA GLY A 48 -15.62 -14.95 -7.05
C GLY A 48 -15.82 -15.46 -8.49
N ASP A 49 -15.57 -14.61 -9.50
CA ASP A 49 -15.61 -14.96 -10.92
C ASP A 49 -14.31 -15.66 -11.36
N GLU A 50 -14.43 -16.89 -11.88
CA GLU A 50 -13.30 -17.72 -12.30
C GLU A 50 -12.51 -17.09 -13.45
N ASP A 51 -13.19 -16.37 -14.35
CA ASP A 51 -12.55 -15.71 -15.49
C ASP A 51 -11.70 -14.52 -15.03
N SER A 52 -12.25 -13.67 -14.15
CA SER A 52 -11.51 -12.59 -13.51
C SER A 52 -10.31 -13.09 -12.69
N ALA A 53 -10.51 -14.18 -11.91
CA ALA A 53 -9.45 -14.80 -11.14
C ALA A 53 -8.31 -15.32 -12.04
N ALA A 54 -8.61 -15.96 -13.17
CA ALA A 54 -7.60 -16.48 -14.09
C ALA A 54 -6.72 -15.37 -14.70
N VAL A 55 -7.28 -14.18 -14.93
CA VAL A 55 -6.56 -13.03 -15.49
C VAL A 55 -5.67 -12.35 -14.45
N HIS A 56 -6.18 -12.19 -13.22
CA HIS A 56 -5.52 -11.35 -12.22
C HIS A 56 -4.71 -12.13 -11.17
N LEU A 57 -5.09 -13.36 -10.83
CA LEU A 57 -4.45 -14.18 -9.80
C LEU A 57 -3.42 -15.15 -10.38
N THR A 58 -2.64 -14.67 -11.34
CA THR A 58 -1.56 -15.45 -11.95
C THR A 58 -0.42 -15.68 -10.95
N SER A 59 0.35 -16.76 -11.16
CA SER A 59 1.51 -17.08 -10.33
C SER A 59 2.54 -15.94 -10.28
N THR A 60 2.72 -15.20 -11.38
CA THR A 60 3.59 -14.03 -11.46
C THR A 60 3.05 -12.83 -10.69
N ASN A 61 1.74 -12.55 -10.77
CA ASN A 61 1.13 -11.45 -10.00
C ASN A 61 1.17 -11.73 -8.49
N LEU A 62 1.01 -12.98 -8.08
CA LEU A 62 1.18 -13.41 -6.69
C LEU A 62 2.61 -13.15 -6.17
N LEU A 63 3.63 -13.40 -7.00
CA LEU A 63 5.02 -13.07 -6.66
C LEU A 63 5.25 -11.56 -6.54
N ILE A 64 4.67 -10.76 -7.43
CA ILE A 64 4.74 -9.29 -7.33
C ILE A 64 4.04 -8.79 -6.07
N ARG A 65 2.87 -9.34 -5.72
CA ARG A 65 2.17 -9.03 -4.45
C ARG A 65 3.04 -9.35 -3.24
N ALA A 66 3.65 -10.54 -3.22
CA ALA A 66 4.54 -10.92 -2.14
C ALA A 66 5.77 -9.98 -2.04
N ALA A 67 6.38 -9.64 -3.18
CA ALA A 67 7.49 -8.68 -3.22
C ALA A 67 7.08 -7.29 -2.72
N TRP A 68 5.87 -6.83 -3.06
CA TRP A 68 5.33 -5.57 -2.56
C TRP A 68 5.18 -5.60 -1.04
N HIS A 69 4.59 -6.65 -0.47
CA HIS A 69 4.42 -6.82 0.98
C HIS A 69 5.76 -6.88 1.73
N ASP A 70 6.73 -7.60 1.18
CA ASP A 70 8.09 -7.65 1.73
C ASP A 70 8.72 -6.24 1.74
N ALA A 71 8.58 -5.49 0.64
CA ALA A 71 9.10 -4.14 0.54
C ALA A 71 8.37 -3.14 1.47
N VAL A 72 7.06 -3.29 1.67
CA VAL A 72 6.28 -2.52 2.65
C VAL A 72 6.83 -2.77 4.06
N THR A 73 7.07 -4.04 4.40
CA THR A 73 7.69 -4.47 5.66
C THR A 73 9.08 -3.88 5.85
N ALA A 74 9.92 -3.95 4.81
CA ALA A 74 11.26 -3.35 4.83
C ALA A 74 11.24 -1.82 4.96
N LYS A 75 10.12 -1.17 4.62
CA LYS A 75 9.89 0.28 4.83
C LYS A 75 9.19 0.62 6.14
N GLY A 76 8.92 -0.39 6.98
CA GLY A 76 8.49 -0.20 8.36
C GLY A 76 6.98 -0.25 8.58
N LEU A 77 6.17 -0.64 7.60
CA LEU A 77 4.74 -0.95 7.83
C LEU A 77 4.52 -2.46 7.69
N THR A 78 3.59 -3.04 8.42
CA THR A 78 3.11 -4.39 8.10
C THR A 78 2.16 -4.33 6.89
N PRO A 79 1.94 -5.44 6.18
CA PRO A 79 0.95 -5.50 5.11
C PRO A 79 -0.44 -5.05 5.58
N GLU A 80 -0.87 -5.49 6.76
CA GLU A 80 -2.19 -5.15 7.32
C GLU A 80 -2.30 -3.66 7.65
N GLU A 81 -1.24 -3.04 8.17
CA GLU A 81 -1.19 -1.60 8.40
C GLU A 81 -1.30 -0.82 7.08
N TYR A 82 -0.61 -1.29 6.03
CA TYR A 82 -0.65 -0.67 4.71
C TYR A 82 -2.02 -0.82 4.05
N ASP A 83 -2.65 -2.00 4.15
CA ASP A 83 -3.98 -2.26 3.60
C ASP A 83 -5.04 -1.42 4.31
N ALA A 84 -4.96 -1.30 5.64
CA ALA A 84 -5.82 -0.40 6.41
C ALA A 84 -5.67 1.06 5.96
N LEU A 85 -4.45 1.52 5.66
CA LEU A 85 -4.21 2.87 5.13
C LEU A 85 -4.76 3.06 3.72
N CYS A 86 -4.67 2.03 2.87
CA CYS A 86 -5.27 2.05 1.53
C CYS A 86 -6.80 2.15 1.62
N ALA A 87 -7.43 1.36 2.50
CA ALA A 87 -8.87 1.40 2.74
C ALA A 87 -9.30 2.77 3.29
N PHE A 88 -8.55 3.34 4.24
CA PHE A 88 -8.79 4.69 4.75
C PHE A 88 -8.74 5.73 3.63
N ARG A 89 -7.74 5.66 2.73
CA ARG A 89 -7.63 6.58 1.59
C ARG A 89 -8.81 6.45 0.63
N ALA A 90 -9.28 5.23 0.37
CA ALA A 90 -10.43 4.99 -0.49
C ALA A 90 -11.72 5.56 0.12
N GLY A 91 -11.94 5.36 1.42
CA GLY A 91 -13.12 5.85 2.14
C GLY A 91 -13.12 7.36 2.42
N ALA A 92 -11.96 7.98 2.62
CA ALA A 92 -11.84 9.41 2.94
C ALA A 92 -12.06 10.34 1.72
N GLY A 93 -12.06 9.81 0.49
CA GLY A 93 -12.23 10.59 -0.73
C GLY A 93 -11.11 11.62 -0.96
N ARG A 94 -11.31 12.52 -1.94
CA ARG A 94 -10.44 13.70 -2.10
C ARG A 94 -10.84 14.75 -1.07
N SER A 95 -10.03 14.90 -0.04
CA SER A 95 -10.21 15.98 0.94
C SER A 95 -10.15 17.34 0.23
N PRO A 96 -11.12 18.25 0.45
CA PRO A 96 -11.05 19.62 -0.05
C PRO A 96 -10.01 20.46 0.72
N HIS A 97 -9.41 19.91 1.77
CA HIS A 97 -8.44 20.62 2.58
C HIS A 97 -7.08 20.70 1.91
N PRO A 98 -6.35 21.81 2.11
CA PRO A 98 -4.98 21.95 1.60
C PRO A 98 -4.07 20.85 2.18
N PRO A 99 -3.05 20.41 1.43
CA PRO A 99 -2.13 19.39 1.90
C PRO A 99 -1.41 19.85 3.17
N CYS A 100 -1.50 19.04 4.22
CA CYS A 100 -0.82 19.26 5.49
C CYS A 100 0.55 18.56 5.50
N PRO A 101 1.65 19.22 5.91
CA PRO A 101 2.95 18.59 6.05
C PRO A 101 2.91 17.38 7.02
N PRO A 102 3.64 16.28 6.76
CA PRO A 102 3.57 15.07 7.60
C PRO A 102 3.86 15.29 9.08
N ALA A 103 4.81 16.17 9.42
CA ALA A 103 5.15 16.50 10.82
C ALA A 103 4.00 17.22 11.54
N GLU A 104 3.32 18.12 10.83
CA GLU A 104 2.18 18.85 11.37
C GLU A 104 0.96 17.94 11.53
N ALA A 105 0.68 17.10 10.52
CA ALA A 105 -0.36 16.08 10.60
C ALA A 105 -0.13 15.11 11.77
N LEU A 106 1.13 14.70 12.01
CA LEU A 106 1.47 13.83 13.14
C LEU A 106 1.19 14.52 14.48
N ARG A 107 1.55 15.81 14.62
CA ARG A 107 1.28 16.60 15.82
C ARG A 107 -0.21 16.74 16.07
N LEU A 108 -1.00 17.05 15.05
CA LEU A 108 -2.46 17.19 15.15
C LEU A 108 -3.11 15.86 15.54
N LEU A 109 -2.71 14.76 14.92
CA LEU A 109 -3.25 13.43 15.22
C LEU A 109 -2.90 12.96 16.64
N ALA A 110 -1.70 13.30 17.13
CA ALA A 110 -1.25 12.98 18.48
C ALA A 110 -1.97 13.79 19.56
N THR A 111 -2.36 15.03 19.26
CA THR A 111 -3.00 15.97 20.21
C THR A 111 -4.52 15.97 20.12
N SER A 112 -5.11 15.29 19.13
CA SER A 112 -6.56 15.21 18.98
C SER A 112 -7.22 14.48 20.16
N PRO A 113 -8.26 15.06 20.80
CA PRO A 113 -8.90 14.51 22.01
C PRO A 113 -9.69 13.21 21.77
N GLY A 114 -9.81 12.78 20.51
CA GLY A 114 -10.44 11.53 20.11
C GLY A 114 -10.58 11.49 18.59
N LEU A 115 -10.66 10.29 18.03
CA LEU A 115 -11.15 10.11 16.66
C LEU A 115 -12.54 9.49 16.74
N PRO A 116 -13.43 9.78 15.78
CA PRO A 116 -14.65 9.00 15.60
C PRO A 116 -14.33 7.50 15.58
N GLN A 117 -15.26 6.68 16.07
CA GLN A 117 -15.01 5.25 16.29
C GLN A 117 -14.62 4.55 14.98
N GLU A 118 -15.22 4.97 13.86
CA GLU A 118 -14.91 4.47 12.51
C GLU A 118 -13.46 4.69 12.08
N TYR A 119 -12.76 5.69 12.64
CA TYR A 119 -11.38 6.01 12.28
C TYR A 119 -10.35 5.50 13.29
N THR A 120 -10.81 4.93 14.41
CA THR A 120 -9.93 4.39 15.46
C THR A 120 -8.96 3.32 14.94
N PRO A 121 -9.36 2.38 14.06
CA PRO A 121 -8.44 1.37 13.52
C PRO A 121 -7.27 1.96 12.73
N PHE A 122 -7.46 3.11 12.09
CA PHE A 122 -6.45 3.73 11.22
C PHE A 122 -5.47 4.63 11.97
N LYS A 123 -5.75 4.99 13.23
CA LYS A 123 -4.94 5.95 13.99
C LYS A 123 -3.47 5.54 14.08
N GLN A 124 -3.22 4.31 14.52
CA GLN A 124 -1.85 3.82 14.72
C GLN A 124 -1.09 3.64 13.40
N PRO A 125 -1.67 2.97 12.37
CA PRO A 125 -1.06 2.93 11.03
C PRO A 125 -0.73 4.32 10.48
N LEU A 126 -1.64 5.28 10.63
CA LEU A 126 -1.47 6.64 10.10
C LEU A 126 -0.36 7.39 10.83
N MET A 127 -0.30 7.30 12.16
CA MET A 127 0.81 7.88 12.93
C MET A 127 2.15 7.27 12.52
N LYS A 128 2.19 5.95 12.28
CA LYS A 128 3.41 5.24 11.86
C LYS A 128 3.87 5.69 10.47
N LEU A 129 2.96 5.74 9.50
CA LEU A 129 3.24 6.27 8.16
C LEU A 129 3.77 7.72 8.24
N LEU A 130 3.15 8.58 9.04
CA LEU A 130 3.58 9.98 9.18
C LEU A 130 5.00 10.09 9.76
N ARG A 131 5.36 9.27 10.76
CA ARG A 131 6.73 9.20 11.29
C ARG A 131 7.74 8.80 10.21
N LEU A 132 7.44 7.75 9.45
CA LEU A 132 8.27 7.28 8.33
C LEU A 132 8.45 8.34 7.24
N LEU A 133 7.43 9.17 7.00
CA LEU A 133 7.50 10.27 6.05
C LEU A 133 8.34 11.45 6.57
N THR A 134 8.32 11.70 7.88
CA THR A 134 9.15 12.75 8.53
C THR A 134 10.63 12.36 8.68
N GLY A 135 10.98 11.09 8.45
CA GLY A 135 12.37 10.61 8.61
C GLY A 135 12.78 10.39 10.07
N ALA A 136 11.80 10.17 10.94
CA ALA A 136 11.97 9.82 12.35
C ALA A 136 11.87 8.31 12.58
#